data_AF-A0A7C4FTV5-F1
#
_entry.id   AF-A0A7C4FTV5-F1
#
_cell.length_a   1.000
_cell.length_b   1.000
_cell.length_c   1.000
_cell.angle_alpha   90.00
_cell.angle_beta   90.00
_cell.angle_gamma   90.00
#
_symmetry.space_group_name_H-M   'P 1'
#
loop_
_entity.id
_entity.type
_entity.pdbx_description
1 polymer ?
#
loop_
_entity_poly.entity_id
_entity_poly.type
_entity_poly.pdbx_seq_one_letter_code
_entity_poly.pdbx_strand_id
1 'polypeptide(L)'
;TISKEEEYRKFDLDPDKTIIVLMPGSRRKEINRLLSVMLESAKIIKSKFPDCQFILPVAQTISRDMLPDMQNLPVTIIDGSDVYDMMNITDLIIMASGTATLEATFMLAPMIVIYKVSGISWAVMSRMANPNVKSTTLPNIIADKMIVPELLQDKANPNNISQIAIKMLSNSQELEKQRDELRKVREKMGEAGAVERVAKLVLGFINLSTSL
;
A
#
# COMPACT_ATOMS: atom_id res chain seq x y z
N THR A 1 -11.93 -10.20 -14.84
CA THR A 1 -11.66 -10.17 -13.40
C THR A 1 -12.08 -11.50 -12.84
N ILE A 2 -11.18 -12.16 -12.13
CA ILE A 2 -11.46 -13.39 -11.39
C ILE A 2 -12.43 -13.02 -10.25
N SER A 3 -13.33 -13.91 -9.86
CA SER A 3 -14.26 -13.65 -8.76
C SER A 3 -13.52 -13.62 -7.41
N LYS A 4 -14.04 -12.91 -6.40
CA LYS A 4 -13.42 -12.90 -5.06
C LYS A 4 -13.23 -14.30 -4.47
N GLU A 5 -14.19 -15.20 -4.71
CA GLU A 5 -14.09 -16.60 -4.27
C GLU A 5 -12.89 -17.33 -4.89
N GLU A 6 -12.61 -17.08 -6.16
CA GLU A 6 -11.44 -17.64 -6.84
C GLU A 6 -10.13 -17.00 -6.34
N GLU A 7 -10.13 -15.70 -6.00
CA GLU A 7 -8.97 -15.03 -5.38
C GLU A 7 -8.64 -15.62 -4.00
N TYR A 8 -9.66 -15.85 -3.14
CA TYR A 8 -9.46 -16.52 -1.85
C TYR A 8 -8.87 -17.93 -2.02
N ARG A 9 -9.40 -18.72 -2.97
CA ARG A 9 -8.88 -20.06 -3.26
C ARG A 9 -7.46 -20.01 -3.83
N LYS A 10 -7.16 -19.06 -4.71
CA LYS A 10 -5.83 -18.87 -5.32
C LYS A 10 -4.75 -18.63 -4.26
N PHE A 11 -5.09 -17.90 -3.20
CA PHE A 11 -4.14 -17.54 -2.14
C PHE A 11 -4.25 -18.40 -0.87
N ASP A 12 -5.10 -19.43 -0.88
CA ASP A 12 -5.37 -20.28 0.30
C ASP A 12 -5.80 -19.46 1.53
N LEU A 13 -6.72 -18.50 1.30
CA LEU A 13 -7.25 -17.59 2.31
C LEU A 13 -8.70 -17.92 2.66
N ASP A 14 -9.06 -17.63 3.91
CA ASP A 14 -10.40 -17.84 4.44
C ASP A 14 -11.14 -16.49 4.43
N PRO A 15 -12.25 -16.35 3.68
CA PRO A 15 -12.97 -15.09 3.56
C PRO A 15 -13.60 -14.61 4.87
N ASP A 16 -13.76 -15.48 5.87
CA ASP A 16 -14.33 -15.12 7.17
C ASP A 16 -13.28 -14.58 8.15
N LYS A 17 -11.99 -14.60 7.76
CA LYS A 17 -10.87 -14.14 8.59
C LYS A 17 -10.32 -12.82 8.07
N THR A 18 -9.81 -12.02 9.00
CA THR A 18 -9.17 -10.74 8.66
C THR A 18 -7.92 -10.95 7.83
N ILE A 19 -7.84 -10.34 6.65
CA ILE A 19 -6.70 -10.43 5.73
C ILE A 19 -5.88 -9.14 5.77
N ILE A 20 -4.61 -9.27 6.16
CA ILE A 20 -3.67 -8.15 6.31
C ILE A 20 -2.49 -8.33 5.37
N VAL A 21 -2.21 -7.31 4.56
CA VAL A 21 -1.11 -7.33 3.59
C VAL A 21 0.08 -6.57 4.14
N LEU A 22 1.27 -7.14 4.00
CA LEU A 22 2.54 -6.47 4.28
C LEU A 22 3.23 -6.16 2.95
N MET A 23 3.28 -4.88 2.54
CA MET A 23 3.92 -4.45 1.28
C MET A 23 5.19 -3.63 1.54
N PRO A 24 6.36 -4.27 1.72
CA PRO A 24 7.58 -3.59 2.14
C PRO A 24 8.28 -2.76 1.06
N GLY A 25 7.72 -2.73 -0.16
CA GLY A 25 8.28 -2.02 -1.33
C GLY A 25 9.10 -2.92 -2.24
N SER A 26 9.62 -2.36 -3.33
CA SER A 26 10.35 -3.09 -4.38
C SER A 26 11.87 -2.97 -4.29
N ARG A 27 12.38 -2.04 -3.47
CA ARG A 27 13.83 -1.81 -3.34
C ARG A 27 14.41 -2.64 -2.20
N ARG A 28 15.51 -3.34 -2.46
CA ARG A 28 16.20 -4.21 -1.48
C ARG A 28 16.45 -3.55 -0.12
N LYS A 29 16.91 -2.29 -0.11
CA LYS A 29 17.19 -1.54 1.14
C LYS A 29 15.92 -1.22 1.94
N GLU A 30 14.80 -0.98 1.25
CA GLU A 30 13.50 -0.73 1.88
C GLU A 30 12.98 -2.02 2.52
N ILE A 31 13.08 -3.14 1.81
CA ILE A 31 12.58 -4.45 2.26
C ILE A 31 13.19 -4.87 3.59
N ASN A 32 14.53 -4.91 3.70
CA ASN A 32 15.17 -5.38 4.93
C ASN A 32 14.76 -4.55 6.17
N ARG A 33 14.56 -3.23 5.99
CA ARG A 33 14.22 -2.31 7.10
C ARG A 33 12.73 -2.33 7.41
N LEU A 34 11.88 -2.26 6.39
CA LEU A 34 10.44 -2.12 6.55
C LEU A 34 9.79 -3.46 6.86
N LEU A 35 10.19 -4.55 6.18
CA LEU A 35 9.58 -5.86 6.39
C LEU A 35 9.81 -6.36 7.81
N SER A 36 11.01 -6.17 8.37
CA SER A 36 11.30 -6.54 9.77
C SER A 36 10.33 -5.84 10.74
N VAL A 37 10.13 -4.53 10.58
CA VAL A 37 9.19 -3.75 11.40
C VAL A 37 7.74 -4.16 11.15
N MET A 38 7.36 -4.47 9.91
CA MET A 38 6.04 -4.97 9.56
C MET A 38 5.74 -6.33 10.22
N LEU A 39 6.69 -7.27 10.19
CA LEU A 39 6.56 -8.59 10.82
C LEU A 39 6.43 -8.49 12.34
N GLU A 40 7.23 -7.63 12.98
CA GLU A 40 7.09 -7.35 14.41
C GLU A 40 5.72 -6.75 14.75
N SER A 41 5.22 -5.82 13.92
CA SER A 41 3.86 -5.27 14.05
C SER A 41 2.80 -6.35 13.90
N ALA A 42 2.98 -7.23 12.92
CA ALA A 42 2.06 -8.31 12.60
C ALA A 42 1.94 -9.32 13.75
N LYS A 43 3.02 -9.59 14.49
CA LYS A 43 2.96 -10.40 15.73
C LYS A 43 2.06 -9.77 16.79
N ILE A 44 2.19 -8.46 17.01
CA ILE A 44 1.34 -7.74 17.97
C ILE A 44 -0.12 -7.79 17.50
N ILE A 45 -0.37 -7.60 16.20
CA ILE A 45 -1.73 -7.69 15.65
C ILE A 45 -2.30 -9.11 15.80
N LYS A 46 -1.53 -10.16 15.47
CA LYS A 46 -1.89 -11.58 15.65
C LYS A 46 -2.28 -11.89 17.10
N SER A 47 -1.60 -11.31 18.08
CA SER A 47 -1.95 -11.49 19.49
C SER A 47 -3.32 -10.94 19.86
N LYS A 48 -3.81 -9.93 19.12
CA LYS A 48 -5.13 -9.31 19.31
C LYS A 48 -6.20 -9.93 18.41
N PHE A 49 -5.81 -10.40 17.22
CA PHE A 49 -6.65 -11.08 16.23
C PHE A 49 -6.03 -12.43 15.88
N PRO A 50 -6.21 -13.48 16.71
CA PRO A 50 -5.55 -14.77 16.53
C PRO A 50 -5.81 -15.42 15.16
N ASP A 51 -6.99 -15.19 14.60
CA ASP A 51 -7.42 -15.76 13.33
C ASP A 51 -7.01 -14.94 12.11
N CYS A 52 -6.34 -13.79 12.26
CA CYS A 52 -5.94 -13.01 11.09
C CYS A 52 -4.91 -13.75 10.22
N GLN A 53 -4.98 -13.51 8.92
CA GLN A 53 -4.12 -14.07 7.89
C GLN A 53 -3.24 -12.97 7.30
N PHE A 54 -1.96 -13.27 7.12
CA PHE A 54 -1.00 -12.33 6.56
C PHE A 54 -0.59 -12.74 5.15
N ILE A 55 -0.48 -11.77 4.25
CA ILE A 55 0.00 -11.96 2.90
C ILE A 55 1.13 -10.98 2.58
N LEU A 56 2.15 -11.46 1.87
CA LEU A 56 3.35 -10.71 1.50
C LEU A 56 3.55 -10.84 -0.02
N PRO A 57 3.16 -9.82 -0.82
CA PRO A 57 3.55 -9.76 -2.21
C PRO A 57 5.04 -9.45 -2.33
N VAL A 58 5.73 -10.24 -3.15
CA VAL A 58 7.15 -10.06 -3.43
C VAL A 58 7.31 -9.63 -4.88
N ALA A 59 7.91 -8.45 -5.09
CA ALA A 59 8.21 -7.96 -6.43
C ALA A 59 9.16 -8.93 -7.17
N GLN A 60 8.99 -9.10 -8.48
CA GLN A 60 9.81 -10.01 -9.30
C GLN A 60 11.32 -9.73 -9.24
N THR A 61 11.71 -8.50 -8.91
CA THR A 61 13.11 -8.10 -8.70
C THR A 61 13.71 -8.61 -7.39
N ILE A 62 12.92 -9.30 -6.57
CA ILE A 62 13.28 -9.75 -5.23
C ILE A 62 13.17 -11.27 -5.15
N SER A 63 14.32 -11.92 -4.97
CA SER A 63 14.41 -13.34 -4.68
C SER A 63 14.04 -13.63 -3.22
N ARG A 64 13.40 -14.78 -2.98
CA ARG A 64 12.83 -15.17 -1.67
C ARG A 64 13.88 -15.34 -0.57
N ASP A 65 15.10 -15.73 -0.92
CA ASP A 65 16.27 -15.82 -0.03
C ASP A 65 16.69 -14.46 0.55
N MET A 66 16.26 -13.36 -0.06
CA MET A 66 16.52 -12.02 0.44
C MET A 66 15.51 -11.55 1.49
N LEU A 67 14.43 -12.30 1.71
CA LEU A 67 13.46 -11.97 2.73
C LEU A 67 14.09 -12.25 4.11
N PRO A 68 13.89 -11.36 5.10
CA PRO A 68 14.25 -11.65 6.47
C PRO A 68 13.48 -12.88 6.96
N ASP A 69 13.96 -13.49 8.04
CA ASP A 69 13.19 -14.52 8.74
C ASP A 69 11.77 -14.00 9.03
N MET A 70 10.74 -14.80 8.69
CA MET A 70 9.33 -14.51 8.97
C MET A 70 9.02 -14.58 10.47
N GLN A 71 10.01 -14.95 11.29
CA GLN A 71 9.99 -14.93 12.74
C GLN A 71 8.86 -15.80 13.33
N ASN A 72 8.64 -16.97 12.73
CA ASN A 72 7.55 -17.92 13.04
C ASN A 72 6.13 -17.38 12.82
N LEU A 73 5.96 -16.30 12.06
CA LEU A 73 4.64 -15.81 11.67
C LEU A 73 4.17 -16.56 10.40
N PRO A 74 2.95 -17.14 10.38
CA PRO A 74 2.39 -17.71 9.16
C PRO A 74 2.04 -16.57 8.19
N VAL A 75 2.75 -16.50 7.07
CA VAL A 75 2.57 -15.48 6.03
C VAL A 75 2.51 -16.17 4.67
N THR A 76 1.45 -15.92 3.92
CA THR A 76 1.32 -16.38 2.52
C THR A 76 2.15 -15.46 1.63
N ILE A 77 3.14 -16.02 0.92
CA ILE A 77 4.00 -15.26 0.00
C ILE A 77 3.46 -15.42 -1.43
N ILE A 78 3.16 -14.30 -2.08
CA ILE A 78 2.65 -14.28 -3.47
C ILE A 78 3.58 -13.51 -4.42
N ASP A 79 3.43 -13.74 -5.72
CA ASP A 79 4.12 -12.95 -6.75
C ASP A 79 3.52 -11.55 -6.87
N GLY A 80 4.35 -10.57 -7.23
CA GLY A 80 3.93 -9.21 -7.52
C GLY A 80 2.93 -9.08 -8.68
N SER A 81 2.83 -10.07 -9.58
CA SER A 81 1.81 -10.08 -10.64
C SER A 81 0.37 -10.13 -10.10
N ASP A 82 0.20 -10.64 -8.88
CA ASP A 82 -1.11 -10.90 -8.27
C ASP A 82 -1.56 -9.79 -7.31
N VAL A 83 -0.88 -8.63 -7.33
CA VAL A 83 -1.13 -7.54 -6.38
C VAL A 83 -2.55 -6.99 -6.46
N TYR A 84 -3.12 -6.86 -7.66
CA TYR A 84 -4.49 -6.33 -7.80
C TYR A 84 -5.55 -7.31 -7.28
N ASP A 85 -5.41 -8.59 -7.59
CA ASP A 85 -6.27 -9.67 -7.07
C ASP A 85 -6.22 -9.69 -5.53
N MET A 86 -5.01 -9.57 -4.97
CA MET A 86 -4.80 -9.50 -3.52
C MET A 86 -5.45 -8.24 -2.90
N MET A 87 -5.29 -7.06 -3.51
CA MET A 87 -5.88 -5.82 -2.99
C MET A 87 -7.41 -5.88 -2.94
N ASN A 88 -8.04 -6.63 -3.84
CA ASN A 88 -9.49 -6.76 -3.93
C ASN A 88 -10.12 -7.52 -2.75
N ILE A 89 -9.36 -8.40 -2.11
CA ILE A 89 -9.81 -9.25 -0.99
C ILE A 89 -9.24 -8.83 0.37
N THR A 90 -8.50 -7.73 0.42
CA THR A 90 -7.79 -7.32 1.63
C THR A 90 -8.63 -6.42 2.53
N ASP A 91 -8.51 -6.61 3.84
CA ASP A 91 -9.10 -5.71 4.85
C ASP A 91 -8.20 -4.51 5.15
N LEU A 92 -6.89 -4.73 5.28
CA LEU A 92 -5.92 -3.68 5.58
C LEU A 92 -4.54 -3.97 4.98
N ILE A 93 -3.94 -2.94 4.38
CA ILE A 93 -2.57 -2.97 3.86
C ILE A 93 -1.64 -2.16 4.78
N ILE A 94 -0.51 -2.74 5.20
CA ILE A 94 0.61 -2.00 5.79
C ILE A 94 1.68 -1.90 4.70
N MET A 95 1.88 -0.71 4.14
CA MET A 95 2.73 -0.53 2.96
C MET A 95 3.82 0.53 3.10
N ALA A 96 4.90 0.34 2.35
CA ALA A 96 5.88 1.38 2.11
C ALA A 96 5.27 2.57 1.34
N SER A 97 5.79 3.78 1.57
CA SER A 97 5.45 4.94 0.74
C SER A 97 5.96 4.75 -0.69
N GLY A 98 5.11 5.05 -1.68
CA GLY A 98 5.43 4.91 -3.10
C GLY A 98 4.21 4.94 -4.00
N THR A 99 4.40 4.63 -5.28
CA THR A 99 3.33 4.63 -6.31
C THR A 99 2.24 3.61 -6.02
N ALA A 100 2.57 2.50 -5.36
CA ALA A 100 1.61 1.48 -4.94
C ALA A 100 0.48 2.05 -4.06
N THR A 101 0.70 3.18 -3.38
CA THR A 101 -0.36 3.85 -2.60
C THR A 101 -1.52 4.33 -3.48
N LEU A 102 -1.25 4.72 -4.74
CA LEU A 102 -2.29 5.07 -5.71
C LEU A 102 -3.00 3.83 -6.24
N GLU A 103 -2.29 2.74 -6.46
CA GLU A 103 -2.89 1.46 -6.86
C GLU A 103 -3.85 0.96 -5.77
N ALA A 104 -3.42 0.96 -4.51
CA ALA A 104 -4.27 0.64 -3.36
C ALA A 104 -5.48 1.58 -3.24
N THR A 105 -5.29 2.88 -3.51
CA THR A 105 -6.39 3.86 -3.55
C THR A 105 -7.39 3.54 -4.64
N PHE A 106 -6.92 3.15 -5.83
CA PHE A 106 -7.78 2.78 -6.94
C PHE A 106 -8.63 1.54 -6.62
N MET A 107 -8.02 0.57 -5.94
CA MET A 107 -8.67 -0.65 -5.44
C MET A 107 -9.53 -0.43 -4.20
N LEU A 108 -9.58 0.80 -3.65
CA LEU A 108 -10.28 1.13 -2.40
C LEU A 108 -9.80 0.28 -1.21
N ALA A 109 -8.55 -0.17 -1.23
CA ALA A 109 -7.98 -0.99 -0.18
C ALA A 109 -7.53 -0.09 0.99
N PRO A 110 -8.08 -0.27 2.20
CA PRO A 110 -7.62 0.46 3.37
C PRO A 110 -6.13 0.25 3.60
N MET A 111 -5.42 1.30 4.02
CA MET A 111 -3.97 1.25 4.14
C MET A 111 -3.42 2.11 5.28
N ILE A 112 -2.28 1.66 5.82
CA ILE A 112 -1.36 2.42 6.68
C ILE A 112 -0.05 2.52 5.91
N VAL A 113 0.48 3.73 5.77
CA VAL A 113 1.74 3.94 5.06
C VAL A 113 2.88 4.19 6.05
N ILE A 114 3.96 3.46 5.85
CA ILE A 114 5.19 3.59 6.62
C ILE A 114 6.35 4.02 5.73
N TYR A 115 7.25 4.83 6.26
CA TYR A 115 8.43 5.26 5.53
C TYR A 115 9.64 5.33 6.44
N LYS A 116 10.73 4.63 6.07
CA LYS A 116 11.98 4.58 6.82
C LYS A 116 13.17 4.55 5.86
N VAL A 117 14.05 5.55 5.96
CA VAL A 117 15.28 5.64 5.16
C VAL A 117 16.49 5.83 6.08
N SER A 118 17.71 5.91 5.52
CA SER A 118 18.88 6.26 6.33
C SER A 118 18.74 7.67 6.90
N GLY A 119 19.22 7.90 8.13
CA GLY A 119 19.14 9.20 8.79
C GLY A 119 19.75 10.35 7.97
N ILE A 120 20.83 10.10 7.23
CA ILE A 120 21.42 11.09 6.30
C ILE A 120 20.45 11.44 5.17
N SER A 121 19.86 10.42 4.53
CA SER A 121 18.87 10.62 3.46
C SER A 121 17.64 11.36 3.96
N TRP A 122 17.19 11.04 5.19
CA TRP A 122 16.10 11.75 5.84
C TRP A 122 16.45 13.21 6.10
N ALA A 123 17.62 13.50 6.69
CA ALA A 123 18.04 14.86 7.00
C ALA A 123 18.13 15.76 5.74
N VAL A 124 18.62 15.21 4.63
CA VAL A 124 18.65 15.93 3.34
C VAL A 124 17.23 16.16 2.83
N MET A 125 16.41 15.11 2.79
CA MET A 125 15.04 15.17 2.29
C MET A 125 14.16 16.13 3.10
N SER A 126 14.26 16.11 4.43
CA SER A 126 13.51 17.02 5.32
C SER A 126 13.92 18.48 5.14
N ARG A 127 15.18 18.76 4.77
CA ARG A 127 15.64 20.13 4.48
C ARG A 127 15.18 20.64 3.12
N MET A 128 14.98 19.73 2.16
CA MET A 128 14.47 20.05 0.82
C MET A 128 12.95 19.95 0.73
N ALA A 129 12.28 19.42 1.75
CA ALA A 129 10.85 19.25 1.76
C ALA A 129 10.17 20.61 1.69
N ASN A 130 9.22 20.75 0.76
CA ASN A 130 8.40 21.94 0.70
C ASN A 130 7.53 22.00 1.96
N PRO A 131 7.63 23.06 2.79
CA PRO A 131 6.87 23.17 4.04
C PRO A 131 5.35 23.17 3.82
N ASN A 132 4.89 23.46 2.60
CA ASN A 132 3.48 23.43 2.23
C ASN A 132 2.94 22.00 1.97
N VAL A 133 3.82 21.02 1.76
CA VAL A 133 3.43 19.62 1.52
C VAL A 133 3.36 18.90 2.87
N LYS A 134 2.14 18.72 3.37
CA LYS A 134 1.86 18.16 4.71
C LYS A 134 1.92 16.63 4.79
N SER A 135 2.10 15.96 3.66
CA SER A 135 2.03 14.51 3.53
C SER A 135 3.05 13.99 2.52
N THR A 136 3.54 12.78 2.75
CA THR A 136 4.46 12.09 1.84
C THR A 136 3.75 11.13 0.89
N THR A 137 2.44 10.92 1.05
CA THR A 137 1.68 9.95 0.26
C THR A 137 0.74 10.64 -0.70
N LEU A 138 0.68 10.12 -1.92
CA LEU A 138 -0.13 10.68 -2.99
C LEU A 138 -1.63 10.76 -2.65
N PRO A 139 -2.25 9.77 -1.95
CA PRO A 139 -3.66 9.85 -1.60
C PRO A 139 -3.99 11.04 -0.69
N ASN A 140 -3.16 11.28 0.32
CA ASN A 140 -3.32 12.41 1.24
C ASN A 140 -3.05 13.76 0.56
N ILE A 141 -2.05 13.81 -0.34
CA ILE A 141 -1.77 15.02 -1.14
C ILE A 141 -2.96 15.36 -2.04
N ILE A 142 -3.55 14.39 -2.74
CA ILE A 142 -4.72 14.60 -3.62
C ILE A 142 -5.98 14.95 -2.80
N ALA A 143 -6.11 14.35 -1.62
CA ALA A 143 -7.20 14.65 -0.69
C ALA A 143 -7.07 16.03 -0.03
N ASP A 144 -5.87 16.61 -0.01
CA ASP A 144 -5.47 17.77 0.80
C ASP A 144 -5.81 17.62 2.30
N LYS A 145 -5.79 16.38 2.79
CA LYS A 145 -6.01 16.01 4.20
C LYS A 145 -5.47 14.62 4.51
N MET A 146 -5.28 14.32 5.79
CA MET A 146 -4.80 13.02 6.25
C MET A 146 -5.94 11.98 6.25
N ILE A 147 -6.12 11.28 5.13
CA ILE A 147 -7.06 10.16 4.96
C ILE A 147 -6.40 8.79 5.19
N VAL A 148 -5.09 8.71 4.99
CA VAL A 148 -4.25 7.55 5.21
C VAL A 148 -3.30 7.84 6.38
N PRO A 149 -3.27 7.00 7.43
CA PRO A 149 -2.27 7.13 8.48
C PRO A 149 -0.85 7.00 7.91
N GLU A 150 0.01 7.97 8.22
CA GLU A 150 1.42 7.99 7.81
C GLU A 150 2.34 7.95 9.02
N LEU A 151 3.22 6.94 9.05
CA LEU A 151 4.25 6.81 10.08
C LEU A 151 5.63 6.98 9.43
N LEU A 152 6.32 8.06 9.81
CA LEU A 152 7.63 8.43 9.26
C LEU A 152 8.75 8.15 10.26
N GLN A 153 9.85 7.58 9.77
CA GLN A 153 11.10 7.30 10.49
C GLN A 153 10.91 6.58 11.83
N ASP A 154 11.04 7.28 12.96
CA ASP A 154 10.95 6.69 14.29
C ASP A 154 9.50 6.36 14.68
N LYS A 155 8.53 7.04 14.05
CA LYS A 155 7.12 6.70 14.22
C LYS A 155 6.77 5.39 13.51
N ALA A 156 7.53 4.98 12.48
CA ALA A 156 7.41 3.68 11.84
C ALA A 156 8.10 2.61 12.69
N ASN A 157 7.43 2.25 13.79
CA ASN A 157 7.85 1.21 14.72
C ASN A 157 6.68 0.25 15.01
N PRO A 158 6.96 -0.96 15.54
CA PRO A 158 5.95 -2.00 15.70
C PRO A 158 4.74 -1.59 16.54
N ASN A 159 4.96 -0.84 17.61
CA ASN A 159 3.90 -0.43 18.54
C ASN A 159 2.93 0.56 17.86
N ASN A 160 3.45 1.57 17.18
CA ASN A 160 2.60 2.56 16.51
C ASN A 160 1.81 1.95 15.35
N ILE A 161 2.46 1.11 14.54
CA ILE A 161 1.82 0.44 13.40
C ILE A 161 0.69 -0.46 13.90
N SER A 162 0.99 -1.34 14.87
CA SER A 162 0.00 -2.26 15.42
C SER A 162 -1.14 -1.55 16.14
N GLN A 163 -0.90 -0.48 16.89
CA GLN A 163 -1.96 0.30 17.54
C GLN A 163 -2.95 0.88 16.52
N ILE A 164 -2.46 1.44 15.42
CA ILE A 164 -3.32 1.98 14.36
C ILE A 164 -4.07 0.85 13.66
N ALA A 165 -3.37 -0.23 13.29
CA ALA A 165 -3.98 -1.39 12.64
C ALA A 165 -5.08 -2.00 13.52
N ILE A 166 -4.81 -2.22 14.80
CA ILE A 166 -5.79 -2.76 15.76
C ILE A 166 -6.99 -1.82 15.88
N LYS A 167 -6.78 -0.50 15.97
CA LYS A 167 -7.88 0.47 16.03
C LYS A 167 -8.77 0.40 14.79
N MET A 168 -8.16 0.33 13.59
CA MET A 168 -8.89 0.24 12.33
C MET A 168 -9.65 -1.10 12.22
N LEU A 169 -8.98 -2.21 12.50
CA LEU A 169 -9.56 -3.56 12.39
C LEU A 169 -10.65 -3.82 13.45
N SER A 170 -10.56 -3.20 14.63
CA SER A 170 -11.59 -3.34 15.68
C SER A 170 -12.85 -2.50 15.40
N ASN A 171 -12.82 -1.61 14.40
CA ASN A 171 -13.91 -0.72 14.09
C ASN A 171 -14.15 -0.66 12.58
N SER A 172 -15.15 -1.42 12.10
CA SER A 172 -15.54 -1.45 10.69
C SER A 172 -15.88 -0.05 10.13
N GLN A 173 -16.36 0.88 10.96
CA GLN A 173 -16.62 2.25 10.54
C GLN A 173 -15.34 3.02 10.19
N GLU A 174 -14.21 2.72 10.85
CA GLU A 174 -12.93 3.39 10.55
C GLU A 174 -12.38 2.93 9.19
N LEU A 175 -12.49 1.62 8.91
CA LEU A 175 -12.13 1.06 7.60
C LEU A 175 -13.02 1.65 6.51
N GLU A 176 -14.34 1.66 6.70
CA GLU A 176 -15.27 2.16 5.69
C GLU A 176 -15.11 3.66 5.46
N LYS A 177 -14.89 4.44 6.52
CA LYS A 177 -14.56 5.86 6.40
C LYS A 177 -13.31 6.09 5.56
N GLN A 178 -12.28 5.26 5.72
CA GLN A 178 -11.11 5.37 4.85
C GLN A 178 -11.45 4.99 3.40
N ARG A 179 -12.23 3.93 3.16
CA ARG A 179 -12.68 3.56 1.81
C ARG A 179 -13.46 4.67 1.12
N ASP A 180 -14.35 5.34 1.85
CA ASP A 180 -15.11 6.49 1.35
C ASP A 180 -14.20 7.64 0.92
N GLU A 181 -13.16 7.93 1.71
CA GLU A 181 -12.18 8.96 1.37
C GLU A 181 -11.30 8.55 0.18
N LEU A 182 -10.89 7.28 0.10
CA LEU A 182 -10.18 6.74 -1.06
C LEU A 182 -11.05 6.82 -2.32
N ARG A 183 -12.37 6.61 -2.22
CA ARG A 183 -13.31 6.76 -3.35
C ARG A 183 -13.32 8.18 -3.90
N LYS A 184 -13.34 9.18 -3.02
CA LYS A 184 -13.26 10.61 -3.40
C LYS A 184 -11.92 10.93 -4.07
N VAL A 185 -10.82 10.35 -3.60
CA VAL A 185 -9.50 10.52 -4.24
C VAL A 185 -9.48 9.86 -5.62
N ARG A 186 -10.03 8.65 -5.74
CA ARG A 186 -10.13 7.94 -7.02
C ARG A 186 -10.92 8.74 -8.06
N GLU A 187 -12.01 9.39 -7.66
CA GLU A 187 -12.79 10.28 -8.53
C GLU A 187 -11.95 11.48 -9.02
N LYS A 188 -11.12 12.06 -8.15
CA LYS A 188 -10.19 13.17 -8.51
C LYS A 188 -9.08 12.73 -9.47
N MET A 189 -8.69 11.45 -9.47
CA MET A 189 -7.65 10.93 -10.37
C MET A 189 -8.13 10.79 -11.83
N GLY A 190 -9.43 10.95 -12.07
CA GLY A 190 -10.04 10.90 -13.40
C GLY A 190 -10.44 9.51 -13.86
N GLU A 191 -11.14 9.45 -14.99
CA GLU A 191 -11.65 8.20 -15.56
C GLU A 191 -10.59 7.43 -16.36
N ALA A 192 -10.87 6.15 -16.59
CA ALA A 192 -10.08 5.30 -17.48
C ALA A 192 -9.89 5.93 -18.88
N GLY A 193 -8.89 5.46 -19.64
CA GLY A 193 -8.60 5.98 -20.98
C GLY A 193 -7.54 7.09 -21.02
N ALA A 194 -6.70 7.22 -19.99
CA ALA A 194 -5.58 8.17 -20.02
C ALA A 194 -4.67 7.95 -21.24
N VAL A 195 -4.34 6.68 -21.55
CA VAL A 195 -3.54 6.31 -22.73
C VAL A 195 -4.23 6.73 -24.02
N GLU A 196 -5.54 6.50 -24.14
CA GLU A 196 -6.30 6.87 -25.35
C GLU A 196 -6.38 8.39 -25.51
N ARG A 197 -6.60 9.14 -24.41
CA ARG A 197 -6.57 10.61 -24.43
C ARG A 197 -5.21 11.13 -24.88
N VAL A 198 -4.12 10.57 -24.35
CA VAL A 198 -2.76 10.93 -24.76
C VAL A 198 -2.50 10.57 -26.23
N ALA A 199 -2.92 9.39 -26.68
CA ALA A 199 -2.81 8.99 -28.08
C ALA A 199 -3.56 9.96 -29.00
N LYS A 200 -4.78 10.36 -28.65
CA LYS A 200 -5.56 11.38 -29.38
C LYS A 200 -4.85 12.73 -29.43
N LEU A 201 -4.24 13.17 -28.32
CA LEU A 201 -3.46 14.41 -28.28
C LEU A 201 -2.24 14.35 -29.21
N VAL A 202 -1.46 13.27 -29.15
CA VAL A 202 -0.27 13.08 -30.00
C VAL A 202 -0.66 13.06 -31.48
N LEU A 203 -1.72 12.32 -31.84
CA LEU A 203 -2.24 12.30 -33.21
C LEU A 203 -2.70 13.70 -33.68
N GLY A 204 -3.33 14.48 -32.80
CA GLY A 204 -3.69 15.87 -33.07
C GLY A 204 -2.48 16.72 -33.44
N PHE A 205 -1.39 16.65 -32.67
CA PHE A 205 -0.15 17.39 -32.94
C PHE A 205 0.53 16.98 -34.25
N ILE A 206 0.56 15.68 -34.56
CA ILE A 206 1.14 15.18 -35.81
C ILE A 206 0.34 15.69 -37.00
N ASN A 207 -1.00 15.60 -36.97
CA ASN A 207 -1.85 16.04 -38.07
C ASN A 207 -1.79 17.55 -38.33
N LEU A 208 -1.64 18.36 -37.27
CA LEU A 208 -1.40 19.81 -37.37
C LEU A 208 -0.05 20.13 -38.02
N SER A 209 0.97 19.29 -37.83
CA SER A 209 2.33 19.51 -38.35
C SER A 209 2.49 19.12 -39.82
N THR A 210 1.68 18.17 -40.34
CA THR A 210 1.64 17.79 -41.77
C THR A 210 0.76 18.69 -42.65
N SER A 211 0.05 19.65 -42.05
CA SER A 211 -0.83 20.58 -42.76
C SER A 211 -0.17 21.95 -43.05
N LEU A 212 1.14 22.06 -42.80
CA LEU A 212 2.03 23.18 -43.13
C LEU A 212 2.99 22.76 -44.25
#